data_AF-D8QPQ5-F1
#
_entry.id   AF-D8QPQ5-F1
#
_cell.length_a   1.000
_cell.length_b   1.000
_cell.length_c   1.000
_cell.angle_alpha   90.00
_cell.angle_beta   90.00
_cell.angle_gamma   90.00
#
_symmetry.space_group_name_H-M   'P 1'
#
loop_
_entity.id
_entity.type
_entity.pdbx_description
1 polymer ?
#
loop_
_entity_poly.entity_id
_entity_poly.type
_entity_poly.pdbx_seq_one_letter_code
_entity_poly.pdbx_strand_id
1 'polypeptide(L)' 'IECSSRPQKKATAHHIKSRPKKKGYDRRRKGPTRYPPLSERPAIWDILTP' A
#
# COMPACT_ATOMS: atom_id res chain seq x y z
N ILE A 1 42.46 5.24 16.89
CA ILE A 1 41.45 4.16 16.69
C ILE A 1 40.62 4.15 17.96
N GLU A 2 39.48 4.82 17.94
CA GLU A 2 38.60 4.84 19.12
C GLU A 2 37.96 3.45 19.24
N CYS A 3 38.31 2.72 20.29
CA CYS A 3 37.81 1.37 20.53
C CYS A 3 36.33 1.42 20.96
N SER A 4 35.43 1.63 20.00
CA SER A 4 33.99 1.63 20.28
C SER A 4 33.51 0.20 20.55
N SER A 5 32.78 -0.01 21.64
CA SER A 5 32.20 -1.31 22.01
C SER A 5 30.93 -1.67 21.23
N ARG A 6 30.51 -0.85 20.26
CA ARG A 6 29.23 -1.00 19.53
C ARG A 6 29.47 -1.64 18.15
N PRO A 7 29.20 -2.93 17.95
CA PRO A 7 29.37 -3.59 16.65
C PRO A 7 28.35 -3.08 15.63
N GLN A 8 28.76 -3.01 14.35
CA GLN A 8 27.88 -2.61 13.26
C GLN A 8 26.91 -3.74 12.87
N LYS A 9 25.67 -3.40 12.50
CA LYS A 9 24.73 -4.37 11.93
C LYS A 9 25.06 -4.61 10.47
N LYS A 10 25.33 -5.85 10.09
CA LYS A 10 25.65 -6.29 8.72
C LYS A 10 24.74 -7.44 8.28
N ALA A 11 24.78 -7.78 6.99
CA ALA A 11 24.02 -8.87 6.39
C ALA A 11 22.51 -8.82 6.75
N THR A 12 21.92 -9.96 7.11
CA THR A 12 20.49 -10.08 7.45
C THR A 12 20.09 -9.20 8.62
N ALA A 13 20.98 -8.96 9.59
CA ALA A 13 20.71 -8.08 10.72
C ALA A 13 20.51 -6.62 10.27
N HIS A 14 21.21 -6.20 9.21
CA HIS A 14 20.98 -4.90 8.59
C HIS A 14 19.59 -4.88 7.91
N HIS A 15 19.25 -5.87 7.09
CA HIS A 15 17.96 -5.93 6.38
C HIS A 15 16.76 -5.89 7.34
N ILE A 16 16.82 -6.66 8.44
CA ILE A 16 15.75 -6.67 9.46
C ILE A 16 15.55 -5.27 10.07
N LYS A 17 16.65 -4.53 10.25
CA LYS A 17 16.62 -3.20 10.86
C LYS A 17 16.09 -2.14 9.89
N SER A 18 16.55 -2.14 8.63
CA SER A 18 16.28 -1.08 7.66
C SER A 18 15.05 -1.33 6.77
N ARG A 19 14.45 -2.53 6.80
CA ARG A 19 13.27 -2.82 5.97
C ARG A 19 12.13 -1.80 6.19
N PRO A 20 11.43 -1.37 5.13
CA PRO A 20 10.29 -0.47 5.25
C PRO A 20 9.17 -1.03 6.13
N LYS A 21 8.55 -0.17 6.95
CA LYS A 21 7.42 -0.52 7.83
C LYS A 21 6.36 0.58 7.79
N LYS A 22 5.10 0.17 7.66
CA LYS A 22 3.95 1.10 7.73
C LYS A 22 3.73 1.62 9.15
N LYS A 23 3.31 2.90 9.25
CA LYS A 23 2.88 3.54 10.51
C LYS A 23 1.47 3.06 10.91
N GLY A 24 1.09 3.27 12.17
CA GLY A 24 -0.16 2.71 12.73
C GLY A 24 -1.44 3.19 12.03
N TYR A 25 -1.50 4.45 11.60
CA TYR A 25 -2.65 4.97 10.84
C TYR A 25 -2.73 4.37 9.43
N ASP A 26 -1.60 4.20 8.75
CA ASP A 26 -1.52 3.65 7.40
C ASP A 26 -1.89 2.16 7.38
N ARG A 27 -1.50 1.40 8.41
CA ARG A 27 -1.91 0.00 8.56
C ARG A 27 -3.42 -0.19 8.79
N ARG A 28 -4.09 0.81 9.38
CA ARG A 28 -5.54 0.77 9.67
C ARG A 28 -6.42 1.21 8.49
N ARG A 29 -5.82 1.64 7.37
CA ARG A 29 -6.58 1.93 6.15
C ARG A 29 -7.23 0.62 5.67
N LYS A 30 -8.56 0.54 5.72
CA LYS A 30 -9.36 -0.64 5.36
C LYS A 30 -9.42 -0.90 3.84
N GLY A 31 -8.43 -0.42 3.08
CA GLY A 31 -8.41 -0.44 1.61
C GLY A 31 -8.85 0.89 0.97
N PRO A 32 -9.28 0.85 -0.30
CA PRO A 32 -9.79 2.01 -1.02
C PRO A 32 -11.03 2.62 -0.37
N THR A 33 -11.30 3.89 -0.68
CA THR A 33 -12.54 4.56 -0.30
C THR A 33 -13.73 3.87 -0.97
N ARG A 34 -14.75 3.51 -0.19
CA ARG A 34 -16.00 2.93 -0.71
C ARG A 34 -16.91 4.05 -1.21
N TYR A 35 -17.20 4.07 -2.50
CA TYR A 35 -18.21 4.94 -3.11
C TYR A 35 -19.52 4.16 -3.30
N PRO A 36 -20.68 4.84 -3.31
CA PRO A 36 -21.94 4.21 -3.69
C PRO A 36 -21.86 3.71 -5.14
N PRO A 37 -22.60 2.64 -5.49
CA PRO A 37 -22.71 2.22 -6.87
C PRO A 37 -23.34 3.34 -7.69
N LEU A 38 -22.85 3.54 -8.91
CA LEU A 38 -23.46 4.45 -9.85
C LEU A 38 -24.83 3.89 -10.27
N SER A 39 -25.79 4.76 -10.53
CA SER A 39 -27.06 4.36 -11.15
C SER A 39 -26.81 3.68 -12.48
N GLU A 40 -27.76 2.83 -12.91
CA GLU A 40 -27.72 2.24 -14.25
C GLU A 40 -27.60 3.34 -15.29
N ARG A 41 -26.61 3.20 -16.17
CA ARG A 41 -26.37 4.13 -17.28
C ARG A 41 -27.13 3.60 -18.50
N PRO A 42 -27.68 4.49 -19.34
CA PRO A 42 -28.30 4.07 -20.59
C PRO A 42 -27.29 3.36 -21.50
N ALA A 43 -27.78 2.54 -22.42
CA ALA A 43 -26.96 1.94 -23.46
C ALA A 43 -26.24 3.04 -24.26
N ILE A 44 -24.99 2.79 -24.63
CA ILE A 44 -24.19 3.75 -25.38
C ILE A 44 -24.65 3.81 -26.85
N TRP A 45 -25.27 2.73 -27.34
CA TRP A 45 -25.88 2.62 -28.66
C TRP A 45 -26.98 1.56 -28.59
N ASP A 46 -28.13 1.85 -29.22
CA ASP A 46 -29.23 0.90 -29.41
C ASP A 46 -29.37 0.59 -30.90
N ILE A 47 -29.39 -0.70 -31.25
CA ILE A 47 -29.68 -1.15 -32.62
C ILE A 47 -31.20 -1.25 -32.73
N LEU A 48 -31.82 -0.27 -33.37
CA LEU A 48 -33.26 -0.31 -33.69
C LEU A 48 -33.48 -1.29 -34.85
N THR A 49 -34.12 -2.43 -34.60
CA THR A 49 -34.63 -3.30 -35.66
C THR A 49 -35.97 -2.79 -36.18
N PRO A 50 -36.25 -2.87 -37.51
CA PRO A 50 -37.46 -2.35 -38.13
C PRO A 50 -38.73 -3.10 -37.74
#